data_AF-A0A7J5TKY2-F1
#
_entry.id   AF-A0A7J5TKY2-F1
#
_cell.length_a   1.000
_cell.length_b   1.000
_cell.length_c   1.000
_cell.angle_alpha   90.00
_cell.angle_beta   90.00
_cell.angle_gamma   90.00
#
_symmetry.space_group_name_H-M   'P 1'
#
loop_
_entity.id
_entity.type
_entity.pdbx_description
1 polymer ?
#
loop_
_entity_poly.entity_id
_entity_poly.type
_entity_poly.pdbx_seq_one_letter_code
_entity_poly.pdbx_strand_id
1 'polypeptide(L)'
;VHDRMHWTLAEGVNTAATLYHVTGKKEYADWYATFLEYIDTYLMDHKNGSWFHQLNRENEVIDTVWPGKSDLYHATQAMMIPLRDPALSIAPATKKGVEEGLN
;
A
#
# COMPACT_ATOMS: atom_id res chain seq x y z
N VAL A 1 -0.16 -0.31 21.83
CA VAL A 1 -0.08 -1.05 20.55
C VAL A 1 1.36 -0.93 20.07
N HIS A 2 2.09 -2.04 19.91
CA HIS A 2 3.50 -2.04 19.52
C HIS A 2 3.75 -2.72 18.16
N ASP A 3 2.83 -3.59 17.75
CA ASP A 3 2.91 -4.31 16.49
C ASP A 3 2.53 -3.40 15.31
N ARG A 4 3.14 -3.69 14.16
CA ARG A 4 2.92 -2.96 12.91
C ARG A 4 2.32 -3.92 11.90
N MET A 5 1.02 -3.78 11.67
CA MET A 5 0.30 -4.55 10.65
C MET A 5 0.48 -3.90 9.29
N HIS A 6 0.73 -4.69 8.25
CA HIS A 6 1.05 -4.17 6.91
C HIS A 6 -0.05 -3.29 6.31
N TRP A 7 -1.31 -3.53 6.68
CA TRP A 7 -2.48 -2.86 6.12
C TRP A 7 -2.53 -1.39 6.52
N THR A 8 -1.95 -1.01 7.66
CA THR A 8 -1.92 0.40 8.09
C THR A 8 -1.08 1.25 7.14
N LEU A 9 0.05 0.70 6.67
CA LEU A 9 0.91 1.34 5.67
C LEU A 9 0.24 1.34 4.30
N ALA A 10 -0.43 0.24 3.92
CA ALA A 10 -1.19 0.17 2.68
C ALA A 10 -2.27 1.28 2.60
N GLU A 11 -3.04 1.48 3.68
CA GLU A 11 -4.03 2.56 3.75
C GLU A 11 -3.37 3.96 3.78
N GLY A 12 -2.20 4.08 4.41
CA GLY A 12 -1.40 5.30 4.37
C GLY A 12 -0.99 5.70 2.95
N VAL A 13 -0.52 4.73 2.16
CA VAL A 13 -0.17 4.91 0.74
C VAL A 13 -1.39 5.39 -0.06
N ASN A 14 -2.52 4.70 0.06
CA ASN A 14 -3.77 5.06 -0.63
C ASN A 14 -4.20 6.49 -0.30
N THR A 15 -4.18 6.82 0.99
CA THR A 15 -4.61 8.13 1.50
C THR A 15 -3.68 9.23 1.02
N ALA A 16 -2.37 9.05 1.14
CA ALA A 16 -1.39 10.03 0.70
C ALA A 16 -1.46 10.29 -0.82
N ALA A 17 -1.57 9.23 -1.63
CA ALA A 17 -1.73 9.37 -3.08
C ALA A 17 -3.04 10.10 -3.45
N THR A 18 -4.15 9.70 -2.83
CA THR A 18 -5.46 10.32 -3.10
C THR A 18 -5.47 11.79 -2.70
N LEU A 19 -4.93 12.13 -1.52
CA LEU A 19 -4.83 13.52 -1.07
C LEU A 19 -3.92 14.35 -1.98
N TYR A 20 -2.82 13.79 -2.45
CA TYR A 20 -1.97 14.47 -3.44
C TYR A 20 -2.74 14.74 -4.74
N HIS A 21 -3.42 13.74 -5.30
CA HIS A 21 -4.21 13.90 -6.52
C HIS A 21 -5.29 14.96 -6.41
N VAL A 22 -6.00 15.02 -5.27
CA VAL A 22 -7.12 15.96 -5.08
C VAL A 22 -6.64 17.38 -4.75
N THR A 23 -5.51 17.52 -4.05
CA THR A 23 -5.10 18.83 -3.49
C THR A 23 -3.87 19.43 -4.15
N GLY A 24 -3.04 18.63 -4.82
CA GLY A 24 -1.74 19.04 -5.37
C GLY A 24 -0.67 19.39 -4.33
N LYS A 25 -0.93 19.19 -3.03
CA LYS A 25 0.02 19.59 -1.98
C LYS A 25 1.18 18.60 -1.88
N LYS A 26 2.40 19.12 -2.03
CA LYS A 26 3.65 18.34 -1.99
C LYS A 26 3.80 17.47 -0.73
N GLU A 27 3.32 17.92 0.42
CA GLU A 27 3.39 17.17 1.68
C GLU A 27 2.82 15.74 1.57
N TYR A 28 1.77 15.55 0.77
CA TYR A 28 1.18 14.24 0.58
C TYR A 28 2.00 13.35 -0.36
N ALA A 29 2.68 13.93 -1.35
CA ALA A 29 3.64 13.18 -2.17
C ALA A 29 4.86 12.75 -1.35
N ASP A 30 5.31 13.59 -0.41
CA ASP A 30 6.44 13.27 0.49
C ASP A 30 6.08 12.12 1.45
N TRP A 31 4.85 12.15 2.01
CA TRP A 31 4.35 11.03 2.81
C TRP A 31 4.16 9.75 2.01
N TYR A 32 3.65 9.85 0.78
CA TYR A 32 3.54 8.71 -0.13
C TYR A 32 4.91 8.04 -0.36
N ALA A 33 5.93 8.82 -0.68
CA ALA A 33 7.30 8.32 -0.87
C ALA A 33 7.86 7.68 0.42
N THR A 34 7.65 8.32 1.57
CA THR A 34 8.09 7.80 2.88
C THR A 34 7.47 6.44 3.19
N PHE A 35 6.16 6.27 2.91
CA PHE A 35 5.49 4.99 3.13
C PHE A 35 6.00 3.90 2.19
N LEU A 36 6.23 4.22 0.91
CA LEU A 36 6.77 3.25 -0.04
C LEU A 36 8.18 2.79 0.34
N GLU A 37 9.04 3.70 0.79
CA GLU A 37 10.38 3.35 1.27
C GLU A 37 10.32 2.38 2.46
N TYR A 38 9.44 2.64 3.42
CA TYR A 38 9.23 1.74 4.55
C TYR A 38 8.70 0.37 4.11
N ILE A 39 7.72 0.35 3.20
CA ILE A 39 7.15 -0.88 2.67
C ILE A 39 8.22 -1.73 1.98
N ASP A 40 9.02 -1.13 1.09
CA ASP A 40 10.07 -1.81 0.36
C ASP A 40 11.15 -2.37 1.29
N THR A 41 11.52 -1.59 2.32
CA THR A 41 12.58 -1.94 3.27
C THR A 41 12.17 -3.06 4.23
N TYR A 42 10.94 -3.03 4.75
CA TYR A 42 10.55 -3.87 5.90
C TYR A 42 9.39 -4.82 5.64
N LEU A 43 8.46 -4.47 4.75
CA LEU A 43 7.24 -5.26 4.53
C LEU A 43 7.36 -6.16 3.31
N MET A 44 8.00 -5.72 2.22
CA MET A 44 8.10 -6.52 0.99
C MET A 44 9.04 -7.71 1.18
N ASP A 45 8.52 -8.92 1.00
CA ASP A 45 9.35 -10.12 0.97
C ASP A 45 9.91 -10.30 -0.44
N HIS A 46 11.07 -9.71 -0.68
CA HIS A 46 11.78 -9.82 -1.95
C HIS A 46 12.22 -11.25 -2.31
N LYS A 47 12.19 -12.19 -1.36
CA LYS A 47 12.58 -13.59 -1.59
C LYS A 47 11.41 -14.46 -2.03
N ASN A 48 10.26 -14.35 -1.36
CA ASN A 48 9.10 -15.22 -1.60
C ASN A 48 7.88 -14.49 -2.17
N GLY A 49 7.98 -13.18 -2.40
CA GLY A 49 6.88 -12.33 -2.89
C GLY A 49 5.87 -11.97 -1.81
N SER A 50 4.95 -11.05 -2.16
CA SER A 50 3.96 -10.46 -1.24
C SER A 50 4.60 -9.69 -0.06
N TRP A 51 3.80 -9.22 0.90
CA TRP A 51 4.25 -8.47 2.06
C TRP A 51 4.12 -9.31 3.34
N PHE A 52 5.05 -9.16 4.28
CA PHE A 52 4.92 -9.69 5.64
C PHE A 52 3.74 -9.04 6.33
N HIS A 53 2.89 -9.85 6.97
CA HIS A 53 1.64 -9.35 7.54
C HIS A 53 1.85 -8.50 8.80
N GLN A 54 2.85 -8.84 9.62
CA GLN A 54 3.04 -8.28 10.94
C GLN A 54 4.53 -8.13 11.28
N LEU A 55 4.90 -6.97 11.80
CA LEU A 55 6.23 -6.70 12.38
C LEU A 55 6.10 -6.31 13.85
N ASN A 56 7.16 -6.55 14.63
CA ASN A 56 7.30 -5.98 15.97
C ASN A 56 7.72 -4.49 15.92
N ARG A 57 7.94 -3.87 17.08
CA ARG A 57 8.34 -2.46 17.17
C ARG A 57 9.75 -2.18 16.63
N GLU A 58 10.58 -3.20 16.50
CA GLU A 58 11.93 -3.18 15.92
C GLU A 58 11.95 -3.46 14.40
N ASN A 59 10.79 -3.63 13.74
CA ASN A 59 10.67 -4.03 12.33
C ASN A 59 11.05 -5.49 12.01
N GLU A 60 11.08 -6.36 13.00
CA GLU A 60 11.33 -7.79 12.76
C GLU A 60 10.01 -8.49 12.48
N VAL A 61 10.02 -9.42 11.52
CA VAL A 61 8.85 -10.21 11.14
C VAL A 61 8.42 -11.08 12.31
N ILE A 62 7.13 -11.01 12.65
CA ILE A 62 6.48 -11.86 13.65
C ILE A 62 5.16 -12.39 13.08
N ASP A 63 4.60 -13.41 13.71
CA ASP A 63 3.41 -14.12 13.25
C ASP A 63 2.39 -14.37 14.38
N THR A 64 2.50 -13.61 15.47
CA THR A 64 1.77 -13.86 16.73
C THR A 64 0.26 -13.65 16.62
N VAL A 65 -0.20 -12.71 15.77
CA VAL A 65 -1.62 -12.45 15.57
C VAL A 65 -2.12 -13.15 14.31
N TRP A 66 -1.36 -13.07 13.22
CA TRP A 66 -1.72 -13.69 11.94
C TRP A 66 -0.51 -14.38 11.31
N PRO A 67 -0.48 -15.71 11.32
CA PRO A 67 0.57 -16.46 10.65
C PRO A 67 0.53 -16.32 9.13
N GLY A 68 1.71 -16.14 8.55
CA GLY A 68 1.89 -16.06 7.09
C GLY A 68 1.50 -14.71 6.49
N LYS A 69 0.93 -14.74 5.29
CA LYS A 69 0.60 -13.56 4.45
C LYS A 69 -0.82 -13.67 3.91
N SER A 70 -1.79 -13.74 4.81
CA SER A 70 -3.19 -14.08 4.51
C SER A 70 -3.97 -12.99 3.75
N ASP A 71 -3.42 -11.79 3.64
CA ASP A 71 -4.10 -10.64 3.06
C ASP A 71 -3.31 -10.07 1.87
N LEU A 72 -3.83 -10.26 0.67
CA LEU A 72 -3.31 -9.63 -0.55
C LEU A 72 -4.10 -8.37 -0.92
N TYR A 73 -5.32 -8.21 -0.41
CA TYR A 73 -6.24 -7.15 -0.80
C TYR A 73 -5.62 -5.77 -0.57
N HIS A 74 -5.11 -5.51 0.63
CA HIS A 74 -4.53 -4.21 0.97
C HIS A 74 -3.21 -3.95 0.21
N ALA A 75 -2.31 -4.94 0.17
CA ALA A 75 -1.04 -4.80 -0.54
C ALA A 75 -1.23 -4.55 -2.04
N THR A 76 -2.16 -5.27 -2.68
CA THR A 76 -2.48 -5.06 -4.11
C THR A 76 -3.14 -3.72 -4.35
N GLN A 77 -4.14 -3.33 -3.54
CA GLN A 77 -4.79 -2.03 -3.74
C GLN A 77 -3.83 -0.86 -3.54
N ALA A 78 -2.91 -0.95 -2.57
CA ALA A 78 -1.88 0.06 -2.35
C ALA A 78 -1.00 0.31 -3.58
N MET A 79 -0.78 -0.71 -4.41
CA MET A 79 0.00 -0.59 -5.65
C MET A 79 -0.84 -0.16 -6.86
N MET A 80 -2.17 -0.19 -6.77
CA MET A 80 -3.05 0.14 -7.89
C MET A 80 -3.73 1.51 -7.74
N ILE A 81 -4.29 1.82 -6.56
CA ILE A 81 -5.02 3.08 -6.30
C ILE A 81 -4.22 4.33 -6.70
N PRO A 82 -2.91 4.45 -6.40
CA PRO A 82 -2.14 5.63 -6.77
C PRO A 82 -2.08 5.91 -8.28
N LEU A 83 -2.32 4.89 -9.11
CA LEU A 83 -2.24 4.94 -10.58
C LEU A 83 -3.59 5.17 -11.26
N ARG A 84 -4.66 5.39 -10.49
CA ARG A 84 -6.04 5.44 -10.99
C ARG A 84 -6.72 6.75 -10.60
N ASP A 85 -7.83 7.06 -11.30
CA ASP A 85 -8.66 8.22 -11.02
C ASP A 85 -9.26 8.11 -9.60
N PRO A 86 -8.97 9.05 -8.68
CA PRO A 86 -9.47 9.01 -7.31
C PRO A 86 -10.99 9.22 -7.20
N ALA A 87 -11.66 9.64 -8.28
CA ALA A 87 -13.13 9.77 -8.31
C ALA A 87 -13.86 8.42 -8.42
N LEU A 88 -13.13 7.33 -8.72
CA LEU A 88 -13.70 6.00 -8.92
C LEU A 88 -13.16 5.01 -7.89
N SER A 89 -13.99 4.02 -7.54
CA SER A 89 -13.49 2.83 -6.82
C SER A 89 -12.52 2.04 -7.71
N ILE A 90 -11.61 1.27 -7.09
CA ILE A 90 -10.49 0.64 -7.79
C ILE A 90 -10.92 -0.32 -8.92
N ALA A 91 -12.01 -1.06 -8.75
CA ALA A 91 -12.49 -2.00 -9.75
C ALA A 91 -12.94 -1.31 -11.06
N PRO A 92 -13.88 -0.34 -11.04
CA PRO A 92 -14.25 0.38 -12.26
C PRO A 92 -13.10 1.23 -12.81
N ALA A 93 -12.25 1.81 -11.95
CA ALA A 93 -11.09 2.59 -12.41
C ALA A 93 -10.07 1.73 -13.17
N THR A 94 -9.84 0.50 -12.71
CA THR A 94 -8.96 -0.47 -13.38
C THR A 94 -9.55 -0.91 -14.72
N LYS A 95 -10.85 -1.24 -14.75
CA LYS A 95 -11.53 -1.58 -16.01
C LYS A 95 -11.38 -0.47 -17.06
N LYS A 96 -11.65 0.78 -16.65
CA LYS A 96 -11.49 1.95 -17.51
C LYS A 96 -10.06 2.12 -18.01
N GLY A 97 -9.06 1.98 -17.13
CA GLY A 97 -7.65 2.06 -17.51
C GLY A 97 -7.26 1.03 -18.58
N VAL A 98 -7.74 -0.22 -18.45
CA VAL A 98 -7.53 -1.27 -19.45
C VAL A 98 -8.19 -0.92 -20.80
N GLU A 99 -9.42 -0.41 -20.77
CA GLU A 99 -10.14 0.05 -21.98
C GLU A 99 -9.41 1.24 -22.67
N GLU A 100 -8.71 2.06 -21.90
CA GLU A 100 -7.90 3.20 -22.37
C GLU A 100 -6.46 2.80 -22.78
N GLY A 101 -6.09 1.52 -22.67
CA GLY A 101 -4.77 1.00 -23.05
C GLY A 101 -3.66 1.26 -22.03
N LEU A 102 -4.00 1.60 -20.79
CA LEU A 102 -3.06 1.67 -19.66
C LEU A 102 -2.88 0.26 -19.08
N ASN A 103 -1.66 -0.27 -19.18
CA ASN A 103 -1.25 -1.49 -18.47
C ASN A 103 -0.88 -1.14 -17.02
#